data_AF-A0A956VUA4-F1
#
_entry.id   AF-A0A956VUA4-F1
#
_cell.length_a   1.000
_cell.length_b   1.000
_cell.length_c   1.000
_cell.angle_alpha   90.00
_cell.angle_beta   90.00
_cell.angle_gamma   90.00
#
_symmetry.space_group_name_H-M   'P 1'
#
loop_
_entity.id
_entity.type
_entity.pdbx_description
1 polymer ?
#
loop_
_entity_poly.entity_id
_entity_poly.type
_entity_poly.pdbx_seq_one_letter_code
_entity_poly.pdbx_strand_id
1 'polypeptide(L)'
;MLSRAFIVLFIAMFVAMAGVGMVSPLLPVYVRDELGGPAIGVALSFSGLSIAQIIAAPFTGTLGDRHGLKPFIVAGFAIYAIG
;
A
#
# COMPACT_ATOMS: atom_id res chain seq x y z
N MET A 1 -10.30 21.44 -16.17
CA MET A 1 -10.77 20.36 -17.07
C MET A 1 -10.10 19.06 -16.61
N LEU A 2 -10.88 18.03 -16.27
CA LEU A 2 -10.33 16.73 -15.86
C LEU A 2 -9.56 16.10 -17.04
N SER A 3 -8.24 15.98 -16.93
CA SER A 3 -7.44 15.33 -17.96
C SER A 3 -7.63 13.82 -17.90
N ARG A 4 -7.45 13.12 -19.03
CA ARG A 4 -7.48 11.63 -19.05
C ARG A 4 -6.51 11.03 -18.04
N ALA A 5 -5.32 11.60 -17.92
CA ALA A 5 -4.31 11.17 -16.96
C ALA A 5 -4.80 11.32 -15.51
N PHE A 6 -5.47 12.42 -15.18
CA PHE A 6 -6.04 12.63 -13.85
C PHE A 6 -7.11 11.59 -13.51
N ILE A 7 -8.02 11.27 -14.43
CA ILE A 7 -9.06 10.26 -14.20
C ILE A 7 -8.44 8.88 -13.94
N VAL A 8 -7.43 8.50 -14.73
CA VAL A 8 -6.72 7.21 -14.55
C VAL A 8 -6.00 7.16 -13.20
N LEU A 9 -5.27 8.22 -12.83
CA LEU A 9 -4.60 8.33 -11.53
C LEU A 9 -5.59 8.31 -10.36
N PHE A 10 -6.74 8.97 -10.52
CA PHE A 10 -7.78 9.00 -9.51
C PHE A 10 -8.35 7.60 -9.25
N ILE A 11 -8.73 6.88 -10.31
CA ILE A 11 -9.25 5.50 -10.18
C ILE A 11 -8.18 4.59 -9.57
N ALA A 12 -6.92 4.71 -10.04
CA ALA A 12 -5.81 3.97 -9.47
C ALA A 12 -5.69 4.23 -7.96
N MET A 13 -5.55 5.49 -7.54
CA MET A 13 -5.46 5.85 -6.12
C MET A 13 -6.67 5.38 -5.31
N PHE A 14 -7.87 5.47 -5.87
CA PHE A 14 -9.08 4.97 -5.22
C PHE A 14 -8.99 3.46 -4.94
N VAL A 15 -8.61 2.65 -5.93
CA VAL A 15 -8.47 1.20 -5.78
C VAL A 15 -7.37 0.86 -4.75
N ALA A 16 -6.23 1.55 -4.80
CA ALA A 16 -5.15 1.33 -3.83
C ALA A 16 -5.58 1.68 -2.39
N MET A 17 -6.26 2.81 -2.19
CA MET A 17 -6.73 3.22 -0.87
C MET A 17 -7.83 2.30 -0.33
N ALA A 18 -8.74 1.84 -1.19
CA ALA A 18 -9.77 0.88 -0.81
C ALA A 18 -9.16 -0.43 -0.33
N GLY A 19 -8.17 -0.96 -1.06
CA GLY A 19 -7.50 -2.18 -0.66
C GLY A 19 -6.69 -2.02 0.64
N VAL A 20 -5.93 -0.93 0.79
CA VAL A 20 -5.19 -0.64 2.04
C VAL A 20 -6.14 -0.53 3.22
N GLY A 21 -7.29 0.12 3.02
CA GLY A 21 -8.35 0.22 4.03
C GLY A 21 -8.93 -1.13 4.45
N MET A 22 -8.98 -2.11 3.54
CA MET A 22 -9.42 -3.47 3.87
C MET A 22 -8.34 -4.28 4.59
N VAL A 23 -7.10 -4.26 4.10
CA VAL A 23 -6.01 -5.11 4.63
C VAL A 23 -5.50 -4.60 5.99
N SER A 24 -5.42 -3.28 6.18
CA SER A 24 -4.87 -2.63 7.37
C SER A 24 -5.50 -3.10 8.69
N PRO A 25 -6.83 -3.22 8.84
CA PRO A 25 -7.46 -3.78 10.03
C PRO A 25 -7.59 -5.31 10.01
N LEU A 26 -7.61 -5.94 8.84
CA LEU A 26 -7.80 -7.39 8.72
C LEU A 26 -6.62 -8.16 9.32
N LEU A 27 -5.38 -7.74 9.01
CA LEU A 27 -4.18 -8.44 9.45
C LEU A 27 -4.00 -8.42 10.98
N PRO A 28 -4.16 -7.27 11.68
CA PRO A 28 -4.09 -7.22 13.15
C PRO A 28 -5.21 -8.02 13.82
N VAL A 29 -6.42 -8.02 13.25
CA VAL A 29 -7.56 -8.83 13.76
C VAL A 29 -7.26 -10.32 13.62
N TYR A 30 -6.74 -10.75 12.46
CA TYR A 30 -6.33 -12.14 12.25
C TYR A 30 -5.25 -12.58 13.25
N VAL A 31 -4.25 -11.73 13.49
CA VAL A 31 -3.20 -12.01 14.47
C VAL A 31 -3.76 -12.13 15.88
N ARG A 32 -4.76 -11.33 16.22
CA ARG A 32 -5.42 -11.38 17.53
C ARG A 32 -6.31 -12.62 17.69
N ASP A 33 -7.19 -12.86 16.73
CA ASP A 33 -8.33 -13.75 16.90
C ASP A 33 -8.03 -15.18 16.43
N GLU A 34 -7.30 -15.34 15.32
CA GLU A 34 -7.01 -16.65 14.71
C GLU A 34 -5.64 -17.19 15.18
N LEU A 35 -4.63 -16.32 15.29
CA LEU A 35 -3.29 -16.71 15.73
C LEU A 35 -3.09 -16.61 17.25
N GLY A 36 -4.02 -16.00 17.99
CA GLY A 36 -3.90 -15.80 19.44
C GLY A 36 -2.67 -14.99 19.85
N GLY A 37 -2.15 -14.14 18.96
CA GLY A 37 -0.91 -13.41 19.16
C GLY A 37 -0.98 -12.39 20.31
N PRO A 38 0.14 -12.14 21.01
CA PRO A 38 0.18 -11.15 22.08
C PRO A 38 -0.08 -9.73 21.55
N ALA A 39 -0.45 -8.80 22.42
CA ALA A 39 -0.74 -7.41 22.05
C ALA A 39 0.40 -6.73 21.25
N ILE A 40 1.65 -7.10 21.53
CA ILE A 40 2.81 -6.61 20.78
C ILE A 40 2.85 -7.16 19.34
N GLY A 41 2.41 -8.40 19.11
CA GLY A 41 2.30 -8.96 17.76
C GLY A 41 1.27 -8.22 16.93
N VAL A 42 0.10 -7.93 17.51
CA VAL A 42 -0.96 -7.13 16.87
C VAL A 42 -0.45 -5.71 16.54
N ALA A 43 0.25 -5.07 17.49
CA ALA A 43 0.82 -3.74 17.30
C ALA A 43 1.90 -3.73 16.20
N LEU A 44 2.76 -4.75 16.15
CA LEU A 44 3.80 -4.91 15.13
C LEU A 44 3.21 -5.20 13.74
N SER A 45 2.12 -5.96 13.64
CA SER A 45 1.45 -6.20 12.35
C SER A 45 0.87 -4.92 11.75
N PHE A 46 0.30 -4.06 12.59
CA PHE A 46 -0.21 -2.76 12.12
C PHE A 46 0.92 -1.78 11.80
N SER A 47 1.87 -1.60 12.72
CA SER A 47 2.97 -0.64 12.56
C SER A 47 4.01 -1.07 11.52
N GLY A 48 4.20 -2.37 11.31
CA GLY A 48 5.09 -2.91 10.29
C GLY A 48 4.73 -2.45 8.88
N LEU A 49 3.43 -2.32 8.59
CA LEU A 49 2.95 -1.77 7.32
C LEU A 49 3.35 -0.28 7.16
N SER A 50 3.24 0.53 8.22
CA SER A 50 3.69 1.93 8.19
C SER A 50 5.22 2.05 8.09
N ILE A 51 5.97 1.20 8.79
CA ILE A 51 7.44 1.18 8.72
C ILE A 51 7.89 0.83 7.30
N ALA A 52 7.29 -0.20 6.69
CA ALA A 52 7.58 -0.59 5.32
C ALA A 52 7.30 0.56 4.33
N GLN A 53 6.18 1.31 4.51
CA GLN A 53 5.88 2.48 3.68
C GLN A 53 6.92 3.60 3.86
N ILE A 54 7.30 3.93 5.09
CA ILE A 54 8.29 4.97 5.39
C ILE A 54 9.64 4.63 4.73
N ILE A 55 10.04 3.35 4.79
CA ILE A 55 11.29 2.90 4.18
C ILE A 55 11.17 2.91 2.66
N ALA A 56 10.07 2.41 2.09
CA ALA A 56 9.91 2.27 0.64
C ALA A 56 9.70 3.62 -0.09
N ALA A 57 9.00 4.57 0.53
CA ALA A 57 8.63 5.86 -0.06
C ALA A 57 9.80 6.65 -0.68
N PRO A 58 10.95 6.88 0.00
CA PRO A 58 12.06 7.61 -0.59
C PRO A 58 12.68 6.89 -1.80
N PHE A 59 12.72 5.56 -1.80
CA PHE A 59 13.29 4.81 -2.93
C PHE A 59 12.37 4.85 -4.15
N THR A 60 11.09 4.49 -3.98
CA THR A 60 10.14 4.40 -5.09
C THR A 60 9.75 5.77 -5.63
N GLY A 61 9.63 6.79 -4.77
CA GLY A 61 9.40 8.18 -5.17
C GLY A 61 10.57 8.74 -5.98
N THR A 62 11.79 8.67 -5.44
CA THR A 62 12.97 9.24 -6.11
C THR A 62 13.33 8.50 -7.40
N LEU A 63 13.18 7.17 -7.45
CA LEU A 63 13.38 6.44 -8.70
C LEU A 63 12.30 6.76 -9.75
N GLY A 64 11.05 6.93 -9.31
CA GLY A 64 9.92 7.31 -10.15
C GLY A 64 10.10 8.70 -10.78
N ASP A 65 10.63 9.65 -10.02
CA ASP A 65 10.91 10.99 -10.54
C ASP A 65 12.02 10.99 -11.60
N ARG A 66 13.00 10.06 -11.50
CA ARG A 66 14.11 9.94 -12.46
C ARG A 66 13.76 9.18 -13.74
N HIS A 67 12.91 8.15 -13.65
CA HIS A 67 12.62 7.23 -14.76
C HIS A 67 11.18 7.37 -15.30
N GLY A 68 10.41 8.31 -14.75
CA GLY A 68 8.99 8.50 -15.05
C GLY A 68 8.08 7.69 -14.12
N LEU A 69 7.03 8.34 -13.60
CA LEU A 69 6.08 7.75 -12.65
C LEU A 69 5.29 6.56 -13.19
N LYS A 70 5.02 6.52 -14.49
CA LYS A 70 4.11 5.56 -15.12
C LYS A 70 4.52 4.08 -14.91
N PRO A 71 5.78 3.65 -15.18
CA PRO A 71 6.20 2.27 -14.91
C PRO A 71 6.13 1.88 -13.41
N PHE A 72 6.42 2.82 -12.50
CA PHE A 72 6.36 2.55 -11.05
C PHE A 72 4.92 2.34 -10.57
N ILE A 73 3.98 3.12 -11.08
CA ILE A 73 2.56 2.94 -10.77
C ILE A 73 2.11 1.56 -11.27
N VAL A 74 2.40 1.20 -12.53
CA VAL A 74 1.99 -0.09 -13.08
C VAL A 74 2.61 -1.27 -12.32
N ALA A 75 3.92 -1.20 -12.03
CA ALA A 75 4.60 -2.24 -11.26
C ALA A 75 4.04 -2.35 -9.83
N GLY A 76 3.78 -1.22 -9.18
CA GLY A 76 3.17 -1.17 -7.85
C GLY A 76 1.80 -1.84 -7.82
N PHE A 77 0.92 -1.52 -8.78
CA PHE A 77 -0.38 -2.19 -8.89
C PHE A 77 -0.28 -3.67 -9.26
N ALA A 78 0.69 -4.07 -10.07
CA ALA A 78 0.91 -5.48 -10.38
C ALA A 78 1.33 -6.28 -9.14
N ILE A 79 2.23 -5.73 -8.32
CA ILE A 79 2.59 -6.33 -7.02
C ILE A 79 1.37 -6.36 -6.10
N TYR A 80 0.61 -5.27 -6.03
CA TYR A 80 -0.58 -5.13 -5.21
C TYR A 80 -1.71 -6.11 -5.57
N ALA A 81 -1.80 -6.51 -6.84
CA ALA A 81 -2.81 -7.47 -7.30
C ALA A 81 -2.44 -8.93 -7.02
N ILE A 82 -1.14 -9.22 -6.82
CA ILE A 82 -0.64 -10.58 -6.60
C ILE A 82 -0.56 -10.91 -5.10
N GLY A 83 -0.18 -9.94 -4.27
CA GLY A 83 -0.08 -10.09 -2.81
C GLY A 83 -1.40 -9.92 -2.10
#